data_AF-A0A6J4PJ15-F1
#
_entry.id   AF-A0A6J4PJ15-F1
#
_cell.length_a   1.000
_cell.length_b   1.000
_cell.length_c   1.000
_cell.angle_alpha   90.00
_cell.angle_beta   90.00
_cell.angle_gamma   90.00
#
_symmetry.space_group_name_H-M   'P 1'
#
loop_
_entity.id
_entity.type
_entity.pdbx_description
1 polymer ?
#
loop_
_entity_poly.entity_id
_entity_poly.type
_entity_poly.pdbx_seq_one_letter_code
_entity_poly.pdbx_strand_id
1 'polypeptide(L)'
;MAHSEIMQKIEDLSEERERLLAREGSHHAGAGDHRRLEDIDHTLGVLWDLRRRELAGEYVRLDQDYFDRYVVSPGDDAPDGYRR
;
A
#
# COMPACT_ATOMS: atom_id res chain seq x y z
N MET A 1 9.59 -4.56 22.92
CA MET A 1 9.46 -5.14 21.56
C MET A 1 9.39 -3.97 20.62
N ALA A 2 10.32 -3.84 19.67
CA ALA A 2 10.31 -2.71 18.74
C ALA A 2 9.00 -2.74 17.96
N HIS A 3 8.24 -1.65 18.01
CA HIS A 3 7.11 -1.47 17.10
C HIS A 3 7.70 -1.48 15.69
N SER A 4 7.35 -2.48 14.87
CA SER A 4 7.90 -2.57 13.52
C SER A 4 7.44 -1.32 12.76
N GLU A 5 8.37 -0.59 12.16
CA GLU A 5 8.08 0.65 11.41
C GLU A 5 7.05 0.40 10.29
N ILE A 6 6.98 -0.84 9.80
CA ILE A 6 5.97 -1.31 8.85
C ILE A 6 4.57 -1.21 9.47
N MET A 7 4.38 -1.65 10.71
CA MET A 7 3.09 -1.60 11.41
C MET A 7 2.67 -0.16 11.69
N GLN A 8 3.59 0.70 12.11
CA GLN A 8 3.31 2.13 12.30
C GLN A 8 2.79 2.76 11.01
N LYS A 9 3.45 2.48 9.88
CA LYS A 9 3.07 3.05 8.59
C LYS A 9 1.74 2.48 8.08
N ILE A 10 1.42 1.22 8.38
CA ILE A 10 0.10 0.61 8.09
C ILE A 10 -1.00 1.33 8.87
N GLU A 11 -0.79 1.60 10.16
CA GLU A 11 -1.77 2.31 10.99
C GLU A 11 -2.02 3.73 10.46
N ASP A 12 -0.95 4.50 10.23
CA ASP A 12 -1.04 5.87 9.72
C ASP A 12 -1.81 5.96 8.39
N LEU A 13 -1.54 5.04 7.47
CA LEU A 13 -2.21 4.97 6.17
C LEU A 13 -3.65 4.48 6.25
N SER A 14 -3.94 3.57 7.19
CA SER A 14 -5.31 3.10 7.43
C SER A 14 -6.18 4.23 7.99
N GLU A 15 -5.62 5.06 8.88
CA GLU A 15 -6.30 6.27 9.34
C GLU A 15 -6.53 7.29 8.21
N GLU A 16 -5.54 7.53 7.34
CA GLU A 16 -5.68 8.42 6.18
C GLU A 16 -6.79 7.92 5.24
N ARG A 17 -6.82 6.61 4.95
CA ARG A 17 -7.87 5.95 4.17
C ARG A 17 -9.25 6.18 4.77
N GLU A 18 -9.40 5.93 6.06
CA GLU A 18 -10.70 6.07 6.74
C GLU A 18 -11.17 7.53 6.77
N ARG A 19 -10.26 8.50 6.96
CA ARG A 19 -10.58 9.92 6.85
C ARG A 19 -11.02 10.31 5.44
N LEU A 20 -10.39 9.76 4.39
CA LEU A 20 -10.79 10.01 3.00
C LEU A 20 -12.16 9.39 2.69
N LEU A 21 -12.42 8.16 3.15
CA LEU A 21 -13.74 7.52 3.03
C LEU A 21 -14.85 8.28 3.77
N ALA A 22 -14.56 8.79 4.97
CA ALA A 22 -15.50 9.62 5.72
C ALA A 22 -15.83 10.94 4.98
N ARG A 23 -14.89 11.48 4.20
CA ARG A 23 -15.11 12.66 3.34
C ARG A 23 -15.88 12.32 2.07
N GLU A 24 -15.65 11.14 1.47
CA GLU A 24 -16.38 10.65 0.30
C GLU A 24 -17.88 10.50 0.57
N GLY A 25 -18.26 10.03 1.77
CA GLY A 25 -19.65 9.94 2.20
C GLY A 25 -20.39 11.30 2.34
N SER A 26 -19.67 12.43 2.35
CA SER A 26 -20.22 13.77 2.58
C SER A 26 -20.49 14.59 1.31
N HIS A 27 -20.67 13.94 0.15
CA HIS A 27 -21.06 14.55 -1.15
C HIS A 27 -19.97 15.35 -1.91
N HIS A 28 -18.69 15.22 -1.56
CA HIS A 28 -17.60 15.95 -2.23
C HIS A 28 -16.40 15.10 -2.68
N ALA A 29 -16.56 13.78 -2.82
CA ALA A 29 -15.52 12.94 -3.39
C ALA A 29 -15.30 13.28 -4.87
N GLY A 30 -14.20 13.97 -5.15
CA GLY A 30 -13.76 14.23 -6.52
C GLY A 30 -12.93 13.05 -7.05
N ALA A 31 -12.71 13.01 -8.37
CA ALA A 31 -11.83 12.02 -9.00
C ALA A 31 -10.40 11.97 -8.41
N GLY A 32 -9.96 13.04 -7.73
CA GLY A 32 -8.70 13.09 -6.99
C GLY A 32 -8.70 12.30 -5.69
N ASP A 33 -9.85 12.21 -4.99
CA ASP A 33 -9.95 11.43 -3.75
C ASP A 33 -9.95 9.93 -4.04
N HIS A 34 -10.59 9.52 -5.14
CA HIS A 34 -10.58 8.13 -5.59
C HIS A 34 -9.16 7.66 -5.94
N ARG A 35 -8.42 8.45 -6.72
CA ARG A 35 -7.02 8.14 -7.04
C ARG A 35 -6.15 8.07 -5.78
N ARG A 36 -6.39 8.96 -4.82
CA ARG A 36 -5.66 8.95 -3.54
C ARG A 36 -5.98 7.71 -2.70
N LEU A 37 -7.24 7.25 -2.70
CA LEU A 37 -7.64 6.00 -2.05
C LEU A 37 -6.98 4.78 -2.70
N GLU A 38 -6.94 4.73 -4.03
CA GLU A 38 -6.24 3.66 -4.77
C GLU A 38 -4.74 3.63 -4.44
N ASP A 39 -4.08 4.80 -4.37
CA ASP A 39 -2.67 4.91 -3.98
C ASP A 39 -2.45 4.38 -2.55
N ILE A 40 -3.36 4.70 -1.61
CA ILE A 40 -3.28 4.23 -0.22
C ILE A 40 -3.53 2.73 -0.13
N ASP A 41 -4.54 2.20 -0.81
CA ASP A 41 -4.83 0.77 -0.85
C ASP A 41 -3.66 -0.03 -1.44
N HIS A 42 -3.05 0.47 -2.51
CA HIS A 42 -1.84 -0.12 -3.07
C HIS A 42 -0.69 -0.10 -2.06
N THR A 43 -0.48 1.03 -1.40
CA THR A 43 0.57 1.19 -0.38
C THR A 43 0.39 0.22 0.78
N LEU A 44 -0.83 0.10 1.30
CA LEU A 44 -1.18 -0.84 2.36
C LEU A 44 -0.89 -2.28 1.93
N GLY A 45 -1.21 -2.64 0.68
CA GLY A 45 -0.89 -3.96 0.11
C GLY A 45 0.61 -4.27 0.12
N VAL A 46 1.45 -3.32 -0.30
CA VAL A 46 2.92 -3.47 -0.28
C VAL A 46 3.42 -3.66 1.17
N LEU A 47 2.97 -2.80 2.10
CA LEU A 47 3.37 -2.87 3.50
C LEU A 47 2.95 -4.19 4.17
N TRP A 48 1.77 -4.71 3.87
CA TRP A 48 1.32 -6.01 4.37
C TRP A 48 2.17 -7.17 3.85
N ASP A 49 2.64 -7.13 2.61
CA ASP A 49 3.55 -8.16 2.10
C ASP A 49 4.93 -8.08 2.78
N LEU A 50 5.45 -6.87 2.98
CA LEU A 50 6.68 -6.65 3.74
C LEU A 50 6.56 -7.19 5.17
N ARG A 51 5.43 -6.92 5.83
CA ARG A 51 5.13 -7.46 7.17
C ARG A 51 5.05 -8.99 7.15
N ARG A 52 4.45 -9.58 6.12
CA ARG A 52 4.36 -11.04 5.97
C ARG A 52 5.75 -11.68 5.83
N ARG A 53 6.66 -11.05 5.08
CA ARG A 53 8.05 -11.49 4.91
C ARG A 53 8.88 -11.35 6.18
N GLU A 54 8.72 -10.23 6.90
CA GLU A 54 9.33 -10.03 8.22
C GLU A 54 8.88 -11.14 9.21
N LEU A 55 7.59 -11.48 9.21
CA LEU A 55 7.04 -12.59 10.02
C LEU A 55 7.54 -13.98 9.56
N ALA A 56 7.90 -14.13 8.29
CA ALA A 56 8.53 -15.34 7.75
C ALA A 56 10.03 -15.44 8.10
N GLY A 57 10.59 -14.42 8.77
CA GLY A 57 12.00 -14.35 9.16
C GLY A 57 12.92 -13.77 8.08
N GLU A 58 12.37 -13.18 7.01
CA GLU A 58 13.17 -12.44 6.04
C GLU A 58 13.61 -11.09 6.61
N TYR A 59 14.82 -10.65 6.25
CA TYR A 59 15.31 -9.33 6.64
C TYR A 59 14.72 -8.28 5.69
N VAL A 60 13.75 -7.53 6.20
CA VAL A 60 13.04 -6.49 5.44
C VAL A 60 13.45 -5.12 5.94
N ARG A 61 13.81 -4.23 5.02
CA ARG A 61 14.10 -2.81 5.28
C ARG A 61 13.07 -1.95 4.58
N LEU A 62 12.23 -1.28 5.37
CA LEU A 62 11.18 -0.40 4.87
C LEU A 62 11.73 0.63 3.86
N ASP A 63 12.84 1.31 4.14
CA ASP A 63 13.41 2.32 3.23
C ASP A 63 13.94 1.78 1.90
N GLN A 64 14.18 0.47 1.77
CA GLN A 64 14.74 -0.14 0.56
C GLN A 64 13.69 -0.98 -0.17
N ASP A 65 13.05 -1.90 0.54
CA ASP A 65 12.08 -2.85 -0.03
C ASP A 65 10.74 -2.19 -0.37
N TYR A 66 10.40 -1.07 0.30
CA TYR A 66 9.21 -0.30 -0.06
C TYR A 66 9.36 0.33 -1.44
N PHE A 67 10.46 1.02 -1.71
CA PHE A 67 10.65 1.69 -3.02
C PHE A 67 10.84 0.70 -4.16
N ASP A 68 11.53 -0.42 -3.92
CA ASP A 68 11.70 -1.48 -4.93
C ASP A 68 10.34 -2.03 -5.40
N ARG A 69 9.36 -2.14 -4.49
CA ARG A 69 8.06 -2.75 -4.77
C ARG A 69 6.94 -1.77 -5.06
N TYR A 70 7.03 -0.54 -4.54
CA TYR A 70 6.10 0.55 -4.81
C TYR A 70 6.23 1.06 -6.26
N VAL A 71 7.42 0.93 -6.86
CA VAL A 71 7.66 1.28 -8.27
C VAL A 71 7.11 0.22 -9.23
N VAL A 72 6.93 -1.02 -8.78
CA VAL A 72 6.20 -2.05 -9.54
C VAL A 72 4.70 -1.76 -9.40
N SER A 73 4.23 -0.78 -10.18
CA SER A 73 2.80 -0.56 -10.38
C SER A 73 2.15 -1.88 -10.80
N PRO A 74 1.01 -2.29 -10.21
CA PRO A 74 0.31 -3.53 -10.58
C PRO A 74 -0.14 -3.58 -12.05
N GLY A 75 -0.01 -2.46 -12.77
CA GLY A 75 -0.39 -2.32 -14.17
C GLY A 75 0.76 -2.39 -15.20
N ASP A 76 2.04 -2.38 -14.79
CA ASP A 76 3.17 -2.40 -15.74
C ASP A 76 3.91 -3.75 -15.79
N ASP A 77 3.57 -4.69 -14.89
CA ASP A 77 4.23 -6.00 -14.81
C ASP A 77 3.23 -7.18 -14.85
N ALA A 78 2.10 -6.99 -15.54
CA ALA A 78 1.37 -8.12 -16.06
C ALA A 78 2.14 -8.64 -17.29
N PRO A 79 2.73 -9.85 -17.27
CA PRO A 79 3.34 -10.40 -18.47
C PRO A 79 2.26 -10.58 -19.53
N ASP A 80 2.24 -9.67 -20.51
CA ASP A 80 1.47 -9.81 -21.73
C ASP A 80 2.08 -10.98 -22.52
N GLY A 81 1.58 -12.20 -22.32
CA GLY A 81 2.18 -13.33 -23.00
C GLY A 81 1.82 -14.74 -22.56
N TYR A 82 0.55 -15.04 -22.31
CA TYR A 82 0.07 -16.43 -22.48
C TYR A 82 -1.20 -16.46 -23.31
N ARG A 83 -1.05 -16.21 -24.61
CA ARG A 83 -2.03 -16.60 -25.62
C ARG A 83 -1.33 -17.52 -26.62
N ARG A 84 -1.58 -18.82 -26.46
CA ARG A 84 -1.30 -19.84 -27.49
C ARG A 84 -2.63 -20.34 -28.04
#